data_AF-A0A059ECY3-F1
#
_entry.id   AF-A0A059ECY3-F1
#
_cell.length_a   1.000
_cell.length_b   1.000
_cell.length_c   1.000
_cell.angle_alpha   90.00
_cell.angle_beta   90.00
_cell.angle_gamma   90.00
#
_symmetry.space_group_name_H-M   'P 1'
#
loop_
_entity.id
_entity.type
_entity.pdbx_description
1 polymer ?
#
loop_
_entity_poly.entity_id
_entity_poly.type
_entity_poly.pdbx_seq_one_letter_code
_entity_poly.pdbx_strand_id
1 'polypeptide(L)'
;MGADRWDEKEFEPYVAYAVECRRRVKEQMNKRKPDDEFEQINLSYIASDDREVVVSCPESQNAIATQQPARRGIKGSTPVDDSRPSNEGQETKVSRPALGALSASATPKQEVTEPEEQHFTILYGDTGHSYESIMGDHLRGAKGVIIEDPYIRLLHQIQNFIRFCETCLNVGTINSITLITGYDDDTQLSEISEKLDDLKQSLLELNIILEVKLNPNIHDREIRLDNGWVIKIGRGLDFYQRPESWFSIGVYDLSLRKCLETKVDIFKSPL
;
A
#
# COMPACT_ATOMS: atom_id res chain seq x y z
N MET A 1 4.05 -42.27 -24.60
CA MET A 1 2.93 -41.31 -24.59
C MET A 1 3.48 -40.01 -25.14
N GLY A 2 3.17 -39.72 -26.41
CA GLY A 2 3.57 -38.46 -27.04
C GLY A 2 2.79 -37.32 -26.38
N ALA A 3 3.50 -36.29 -25.94
CA ALA A 3 2.87 -35.03 -25.59
C ALA A 3 2.25 -34.48 -26.88
N ASP A 4 0.93 -34.40 -26.92
CA ASP A 4 0.19 -33.72 -27.98
C ASP A 4 0.62 -32.25 -27.92
N ARG A 5 1.57 -31.86 -28.78
CA ARG A 5 1.93 -30.46 -28.97
C ARG A 5 0.80 -29.85 -29.78
N TRP A 6 0.08 -28.94 -29.15
CA TRP A 6 -0.96 -28.16 -29.80
C TRP A 6 -0.33 -27.44 -30.99
N ASP A 7 -0.95 -27.55 -32.17
CA ASP A 7 -0.49 -26.85 -33.35
C ASP A 7 -0.62 -25.33 -33.09
N GLU A 8 0.38 -24.56 -33.45
CA GLU A 8 0.44 -23.11 -33.16
C GLU A 8 -0.76 -22.38 -33.80
N LYS A 9 -1.24 -22.91 -34.92
CA LYS A 9 -2.44 -22.47 -35.64
C LYS A 9 -3.74 -22.71 -34.87
N GLU A 10 -3.79 -23.72 -34.00
CA GLU A 10 -4.93 -23.97 -33.12
C GLU A 10 -4.91 -23.08 -31.88
N PHE A 11 -3.73 -22.58 -31.48
CA PHE A 11 -3.56 -21.71 -30.31
C PHE A 11 -3.87 -20.24 -30.61
N GLU A 12 -3.50 -19.75 -31.80
CA GLU A 12 -3.76 -18.39 -32.26
C GLU A 12 -5.20 -17.88 -32.08
N PRO A 13 -6.28 -18.64 -32.37
CA PRO A 13 -7.64 -18.16 -32.14
C PRO A 13 -7.97 -17.94 -30.65
N TYR A 14 -7.37 -18.71 -29.74
CA TYR A 14 -7.57 -18.52 -28.29
C TYR A 14 -6.84 -17.28 -27.79
N VAL A 15 -5.63 -17.03 -28.28
CA VAL A 15 -4.88 -15.80 -27.97
C VAL A 15 -5.63 -14.59 -28.51
N ALA A 16 -6.10 -14.65 -29.76
CA ALA A 16 -6.90 -13.58 -30.35
C ALA A 16 -8.17 -13.29 -29.51
N TYR A 17 -8.89 -14.32 -29.08
CA TYR A 17 -10.07 -14.17 -28.23
C TYR A 17 -9.74 -13.55 -26.85
N ALA A 18 -8.63 -13.95 -26.23
CA ALA A 18 -8.18 -13.37 -24.96
C ALA A 18 -7.81 -11.88 -25.10
N VAL A 19 -7.08 -11.51 -26.17
CA VAL A 19 -6.73 -10.12 -26.45
C VAL A 19 -7.98 -9.28 -26.75
N GLU A 20 -8.96 -9.86 -27.46
CA GLU A 20 -10.25 -9.22 -27.73
C GLU A 20 -11.04 -8.93 -26.44
N CYS A 21 -11.05 -9.87 -25.48
CA CYS A 21 -11.70 -9.67 -24.18
C CYS A 21 -11.05 -8.52 -23.39
N ARG A 22 -9.71 -8.44 -23.41
CA ARG A 22 -8.97 -7.33 -22.78
C ARG A 22 -9.28 -5.99 -23.44
N ARG A 23 -9.49 -5.98 -24.77
CA ARG A 23 -9.90 -4.77 -25.51
C ARG A 23 -11.31 -4.31 -25.14
N ARG A 24 -12.28 -5.22 -24.96
CA ARG A 24 -13.63 -4.86 -24.50
C ARG A 24 -13.61 -4.19 -23.11
N VAL A 25 -12.77 -4.66 -22.19
CA VAL A 25 -12.61 -4.03 -20.86
C VAL A 25 -12.03 -2.62 -20.99
N LYS A 26 -11.00 -2.45 -21.83
CA LYS A 26 -10.41 -1.15 -22.13
C LYS A 26 -11.43 -0.16 -22.70
N GLU A 27 -12.27 -0.60 -23.65
CA GLU A 27 -13.33 0.23 -24.22
C GLU A 27 -14.36 0.70 -23.18
N GLN A 28 -14.67 -0.13 -22.17
CA GLN A 28 -15.55 0.25 -21.06
C GLN A 28 -14.85 1.21 -20.10
N MET A 29 -13.53 1.07 -19.89
CA MET A 29 -12.74 2.00 -19.08
C MET A 29 -12.68 3.39 -19.71
N ASN A 30 -12.44 3.49 -21.01
CA ASN A 30 -12.42 4.76 -21.75
C ASN A 30 -13.76 5.51 -21.67
N LYS A 31 -14.87 4.78 -21.55
CA LYS A 31 -16.21 5.37 -21.38
C LYS A 31 -16.47 5.86 -19.95
N ARG A 32 -15.88 5.21 -18.94
CA ARG A 32 -16.15 5.49 -17.51
C ARG A 32 -15.18 6.49 -16.89
N LYS A 33 -13.91 6.48 -17.32
CA LYS A 33 -12.89 7.39 -16.80
C LYS A 33 -12.84 8.68 -17.63
N PRO A 34 -12.60 9.84 -16.99
CA PRO A 34 -12.42 11.11 -17.68
C PRO A 34 -10.99 11.34 -18.18
N ASP A 35 -10.07 10.41 -17.91
CA ASP A 35 -8.65 10.52 -18.21
C ASP A 35 -8.27 9.71 -19.46
N ASP A 36 -7.28 10.19 -20.20
CA ASP A 36 -6.90 9.70 -21.54
C ASP A 36 -5.78 8.64 -21.48
N GLU A 37 -5.46 8.13 -20.27
CA GLU A 37 -4.40 7.14 -19.99
C GLU A 37 -4.43 5.91 -20.92
N PHE A 38 -5.63 5.53 -21.37
CA PHE A 38 -5.85 4.32 -22.14
C PHE A 38 -6.13 4.62 -23.62
N GLU A 39 -6.08 5.86 -24.10
CA GLU A 39 -6.45 6.16 -25.48
C GLU A 39 -5.46 5.59 -26.50
N GLN A 40 -4.16 5.63 -26.19
CA GLN A 40 -3.08 5.30 -27.15
C GLN A 40 -2.54 3.87 -27.08
N ILE A 41 -3.04 3.03 -26.17
CA ILE A 41 -2.50 1.67 -25.95
C ILE A 41 -3.17 0.67 -26.91
N ASN A 42 -2.49 0.24 -27.97
CA ASN A 42 -2.99 -0.85 -28.81
C ASN A 42 -2.74 -2.21 -28.16
N LEU A 43 -3.76 -3.07 -28.19
CA LEU A 43 -3.64 -4.46 -27.73
C LEU A 43 -3.40 -5.36 -28.94
N SER A 44 -2.21 -5.94 -28.98
CA SER A 44 -1.72 -6.83 -30.01
C SER A 44 -1.10 -8.09 -29.39
N TYR A 45 -0.92 -9.12 -30.21
CA TYR A 45 -0.08 -10.26 -29.89
C TYR A 45 0.85 -10.54 -31.08
N ILE A 46 1.95 -11.24 -30.83
CA ILE A 46 2.88 -11.67 -31.87
C ILE A 46 2.46 -13.07 -32.31
N ALA A 47 2.18 -13.25 -33.61
CA ALA A 47 1.81 -14.54 -34.19
C ALA A 47 3.05 -15.44 -34.41
N SER A 48 2.80 -16.70 -34.74
CA SER A 48 3.84 -17.71 -34.99
C SER A 48 4.83 -17.35 -36.12
N ASP A 49 4.47 -16.38 -36.96
CA ASP A 49 5.28 -15.86 -38.06
C ASP A 49 5.96 -14.50 -37.76
N ASP A 50 6.13 -14.17 -36.47
CA ASP A 50 6.72 -12.94 -35.95
C ASP A 50 5.99 -11.65 -36.38
N ARG A 51 4.75 -11.75 -36.87
CA ARG A 51 3.91 -10.58 -37.19
C ARG A 51 3.12 -10.14 -35.98
N GLU A 52 3.11 -8.84 -35.74
CA GLU A 52 2.24 -8.22 -34.74
C GLU A 52 0.80 -8.14 -35.26
N VAL A 53 -0.11 -8.86 -34.61
CA VAL A 53 -1.54 -8.88 -34.92
C VAL A 53 -2.29 -8.00 -33.92
N VAL A 54 -2.74 -6.84 -34.38
CA VAL A 54 -3.63 -5.95 -33.61
C VAL A 54 -5.06 -6.48 -33.68
N VAL A 55 -5.60 -6.92 -32.53
CA VAL A 55 -6.93 -7.55 -32.47
C VAL A 55 -8.00 -6.49 -32.33
N SER A 56 -8.89 -6.36 -33.33
CA SER A 56 -10.05 -5.47 -33.29
C SER A 56 -11.31 -6.24 -32.88
N CYS A 57 -12.20 -5.62 -32.10
CA CYS A 57 -13.51 -6.20 -31.82
C CYS A 57 -14.44 -5.95 -33.03
N PRO A 58 -15.17 -6.96 -33.53
CA PRO A 58 -16.08 -6.80 -34.66
C PRO A 58 -17.16 -5.72 -34.44
N GLU A 59 -17.61 -5.55 -33.20
CA GLU A 59 -18.69 -4.61 -32.83
C GLU A 59 -18.21 -3.15 -32.79
N SER A 60 -16.91 -2.92 -32.55
CA SER A 60 -16.33 -1.58 -32.42
C SER A 60 -15.41 -1.21 -33.60
N GLN A 61 -15.15 -2.12 -34.54
CA GLN A 61 -14.25 -1.91 -35.68
C GLN A 61 -14.65 -0.70 -36.55
N ASN A 62 -15.96 -0.41 -36.64
CA ASN A 62 -16.49 0.70 -37.43
C ASN A 62 -16.88 1.93 -36.58
N ALA A 63 -16.70 1.87 -35.26
CA ALA A 63 -17.07 2.95 -34.35
C ALA A 63 -15.87 3.87 -34.11
N ILE A 64 -15.76 4.95 -34.90
CA ILE A 64 -14.65 5.92 -34.81
C ILE A 64 -14.49 6.46 -33.39
N ALA A 65 -15.58 6.72 -32.67
CA ALA A 65 -15.57 7.20 -31.28
C ALA A 65 -15.00 6.18 -30.26
N THR A 66 -14.94 4.89 -30.62
CA THR A 66 -14.39 3.82 -29.77
C THR A 66 -12.94 3.52 -30.13
N GLN A 67 -12.58 3.66 -31.42
CA GLN A 67 -11.20 3.48 -31.91
C GLN A 67 -10.31 4.69 -31.62
N GLN A 68 -10.90 5.89 -31.64
CA GLN A 68 -10.23 7.17 -31.36
C GLN A 68 -11.11 7.97 -30.39
N PRO A 69 -11.05 7.66 -29.09
CA PRO A 69 -11.85 8.35 -28.08
C PRO A 69 -11.41 9.80 -27.81
N ALA A 70 -10.67 10.45 -28.71
CA ALA A 70 -10.22 11.83 -28.55
C ALA A 70 -11.40 12.78 -28.27
N ARG A 71 -11.51 13.24 -27.02
CA ARG A 71 -12.53 14.20 -26.63
C ARG A 71 -12.13 15.57 -27.17
N ARG A 72 -12.77 15.99 -28.27
CA ARG A 72 -12.70 17.39 -28.72
C ARG A 72 -13.32 18.27 -27.64
N GLY A 73 -12.48 18.96 -26.88
CA GLY A 73 -12.88 19.84 -25.77
C GLY A 73 -13.98 20.81 -26.19
N ILE A 74 -15.11 20.77 -25.49
CA ILE A 74 -16.18 21.76 -25.66
C ILE A 74 -15.74 23.02 -24.90
N LYS A 75 -15.28 24.02 -25.67
CA LYS A 75 -15.04 25.45 -25.34
C LYS A 75 -14.32 25.74 -24.01
N GLY A 76 -13.04 26.10 -24.09
CA GLY A 76 -12.37 26.71 -22.94
C GLY A 76 -10.99 27.35 -23.09
N SER A 77 -10.15 27.03 -24.08
CA SER A 77 -8.92 27.82 -24.38
C SER A 77 -8.16 27.22 -25.57
N THR A 78 -7.48 28.10 -26.29
CA THR A 78 -6.76 27.94 -27.56
C THR A 78 -5.67 26.85 -27.59
N PRO A 79 -5.32 26.33 -28.79
CA PRO A 79 -4.49 25.13 -28.95
C PRO A 79 -2.99 25.44 -28.83
N VAL A 80 -2.24 24.53 -28.21
CA VAL A 80 -0.79 24.41 -28.43
C VAL A 80 -0.57 23.08 -29.16
N ASP A 81 -0.30 23.22 -30.44
CA ASP A 81 0.26 22.21 -31.33
C ASP A 81 1.72 21.97 -30.90
N ASP A 82 2.09 20.71 -30.65
CA ASP A 82 3.49 20.34 -30.47
C ASP A 82 3.78 19.07 -31.27
N SER A 83 3.73 19.24 -32.59
CA SER A 83 4.35 18.36 -33.57
C SER A 83 5.81 18.79 -33.77
N ARG A 84 6.76 18.00 -33.25
CA ARG A 84 8.18 18.09 -33.66
C ARG A 84 8.32 17.82 -35.16
N PRO A 85 9.23 18.53 -35.86
CA PRO A 85 10.36 17.78 -36.41
C PRO A 85 11.72 18.50 -36.33
N SER A 86 12.70 17.74 -36.78
CA SER A 86 14.15 17.77 -36.65
C SER A 86 14.92 18.89 -37.37
N ASN A 87 16.16 19.06 -36.89
CA ASN A 87 17.42 19.42 -37.58
C ASN A 87 17.96 20.88 -37.61
N GLU A 88 19.15 20.99 -36.99
CA GLU A 88 20.39 21.74 -37.31
C GLU A 88 20.34 23.17 -37.89
N GLY A 89 21.04 24.10 -37.21
CA GLY A 89 21.61 25.32 -37.84
C GLY A 89 21.70 26.60 -36.99
N GLN A 90 22.85 26.81 -36.35
CA GLN A 90 23.57 28.07 -36.05
C GLN A 90 22.91 29.38 -35.52
N GLU A 91 23.54 29.85 -34.43
CA GLU A 91 24.03 31.23 -34.12
C GLU A 91 23.13 32.35 -33.54
N THR A 92 23.43 32.64 -32.26
CA THR A 92 23.76 33.95 -31.63
C THR A 92 22.69 34.90 -31.02
N LYS A 93 22.91 35.09 -29.70
CA LYS A 93 22.97 36.33 -28.88
C LYS A 93 21.70 37.12 -28.45
N VAL A 94 21.54 37.15 -27.11
CA VAL A 94 21.35 38.31 -26.20
C VAL A 94 19.95 38.97 -26.22
N SER A 95 19.15 38.99 -25.15
CA SER A 95 19.36 39.73 -23.89
C SER A 95 18.22 39.46 -22.89
N ARG A 96 18.56 39.57 -21.60
CA ARG A 96 17.64 39.61 -20.44
C ARG A 96 17.16 41.05 -20.21
N PRO A 97 15.97 41.25 -19.64
CA PRO A 97 15.94 42.00 -18.39
C PRO A 97 15.16 41.28 -17.27
N ALA A 98 15.64 41.49 -16.06
CA ALA A 98 15.11 40.98 -14.81
C ALA A 98 13.95 41.83 -14.28
N LEU A 99 13.04 41.22 -13.51
CA LEU A 99 12.60 41.60 -12.14
C LEU A 99 11.21 41.04 -11.85
N GLY A 100 11.08 40.34 -10.71
CA GLY A 100 9.80 39.90 -10.18
C GLY A 100 9.93 38.75 -9.19
N ALA A 101 10.70 38.95 -8.12
CA ALA A 101 10.68 38.05 -6.97
C ALA A 101 9.32 38.13 -6.27
N LEU A 102 8.61 37.01 -6.17
CA LEU A 102 7.53 36.83 -5.22
C LEU A 102 7.65 35.46 -4.53
N SER A 103 8.18 35.56 -3.31
CA SER A 103 7.78 34.86 -2.10
C SER A 103 7.63 33.34 -2.16
N ALA A 104 8.67 32.66 -1.70
CA ALA A 104 8.57 31.33 -1.14
C ALA A 104 7.53 31.34 0.00
N SER A 105 6.46 30.59 -0.18
CA SER A 105 5.53 30.25 0.90
C SER A 105 6.29 29.41 1.91
N ALA A 106 6.57 30.00 3.07
CA ALA A 106 7.07 29.29 4.23
C ALA A 106 6.01 28.27 4.67
N THR A 107 6.31 26.99 4.51
CA THR A 107 5.61 25.90 5.18
C THR A 107 5.70 26.17 6.69
N PRO A 108 4.60 26.11 7.47
CA PRO A 108 4.69 26.21 8.92
C PRO A 108 5.54 25.04 9.41
N LYS A 109 6.68 25.37 10.02
CA LYS A 109 7.51 24.43 10.74
C LYS A 109 6.65 23.97 11.92
N GLN A 110 6.07 22.77 11.84
CA GLN A 110 5.38 22.15 12.97
C GLN A 110 6.36 22.14 14.15
N GLU A 111 6.01 22.84 15.22
CA GLU A 111 6.67 22.67 16.50
C GLU A 111 6.46 21.21 16.90
N VAL A 112 7.54 20.45 16.91
CA VAL A 112 7.52 19.07 17.38
C VAL A 112 7.39 19.15 18.88
N THR A 113 6.15 19.14 19.38
CA THR A 113 5.88 18.91 20.80
C THR A 113 6.44 17.54 21.15
N GLU A 114 7.32 17.47 22.14
CA GLU A 114 7.83 16.20 22.62
C GLU A 114 6.66 15.36 23.15
N PRO A 115 6.60 14.06 22.82
CA PRO A 115 5.54 13.19 23.33
C PRO A 115 5.59 13.14 24.86
N GLU A 116 4.40 13.14 25.49
CA GLU A 116 4.25 13.05 26.95
C GLU A 116 3.89 11.62 27.38
N GLU A 117 4.11 11.33 28.67
CA GLU A 117 3.63 10.10 29.28
C GLU A 117 2.10 10.13 29.39
N GLN A 118 1.47 9.00 29.08
CA GLN A 118 0.01 8.91 28.99
C GLN A 118 -0.48 7.62 29.62
N HIS A 119 -1.53 7.74 30.42
CA HIS A 119 -2.20 6.60 31.05
C HIS A 119 -3.70 6.77 30.86
N PHE A 120 -4.32 5.89 30.07
CA PHE A 120 -5.74 5.98 29.77
C PHE A 120 -6.37 4.60 29.62
N THR A 121 -7.70 4.58 29.64
CA THR A 121 -8.49 3.37 29.42
C THR A 121 -9.33 3.57 28.16
N ILE A 122 -9.23 2.63 27.24
CA ILE A 122 -10.16 2.47 26.12
C ILE A 122 -11.35 1.70 26.67
N LEU A 123 -12.55 2.27 26.59
CA LEU A 123 -13.76 1.63 27.08
C LEU A 123 -14.34 0.65 26.05
N TYR A 124 -15.19 -0.24 26.51
CA TYR A 124 -15.88 -1.18 25.64
C TYR A 124 -16.77 -0.45 24.62
N GLY A 125 -16.49 -0.66 23.34
CA GLY A 125 -17.24 -0.08 22.23
C GLY A 125 -16.67 1.23 21.70
N ASP A 126 -15.60 1.76 22.32
CA ASP A 126 -14.95 2.99 21.86
C ASP A 126 -14.37 2.83 20.45
N THR A 127 -14.33 3.94 19.73
CA THR A 127 -13.73 4.07 18.39
C THR A 127 -12.71 5.21 18.41
N GLY A 128 -11.88 5.31 17.37
CA GLY A 128 -10.86 6.35 17.23
C GLY A 128 -9.48 5.92 17.69
N HIS A 129 -9.33 4.66 18.11
CA HIS A 129 -8.10 4.11 18.67
C HIS A 129 -7.36 3.21 17.67
N SER A 130 -6.83 3.81 16.59
CA SER A 130 -5.88 3.13 15.72
C SER A 130 -4.50 3.04 16.39
N TYR A 131 -3.61 2.16 15.92
CA TYR A 131 -2.23 2.14 16.42
C TYR A 131 -1.55 3.50 16.23
N GLU A 132 -1.70 4.13 15.07
CA GLU A 132 -1.18 5.48 14.82
C GLU A 132 -1.66 6.50 15.85
N SER A 133 -2.95 6.50 16.21
CA SER A 133 -3.49 7.44 17.20
C SER A 133 -2.96 7.20 18.63
N ILE A 134 -2.59 5.95 18.96
CA ILE A 134 -2.12 5.59 20.30
C ILE A 134 -0.63 5.87 20.45
N MET A 135 0.17 5.56 19.43
CA MET A 135 1.64 5.50 19.56
C MET A 135 2.41 6.19 18.44
N GLY A 136 1.75 6.73 17.42
CA GLY A 136 2.41 7.34 16.25
C GLY A 136 3.38 8.45 16.65
N ASP A 137 3.01 9.27 17.65
CA ASP A 137 3.85 10.35 18.15
C ASP A 137 5.10 9.84 18.88
N HIS A 138 4.97 8.76 19.65
CA HIS A 138 6.06 8.14 20.43
C HIS A 138 7.03 7.33 19.56
N LEU A 139 6.57 6.82 18.42
CA LEU A 139 7.40 6.12 17.43
C LEU A 139 8.37 7.06 16.69
N ARG A 140 8.08 8.37 16.64
CA ARG A 140 8.94 9.33 15.92
C ARG A 140 10.35 9.35 16.51
N GLY A 141 11.34 9.15 15.63
CA GLY A 141 12.76 9.16 15.99
C GLY A 141 13.28 7.83 16.51
N ALA A 142 12.41 6.84 16.78
CA ALA A 142 12.84 5.47 17.06
C ALA A 142 13.33 4.80 15.77
N LYS A 143 14.37 3.95 15.88
CA LYS A 143 14.87 3.11 14.77
C LYS A 143 14.52 1.64 14.97
N GLY A 144 14.55 1.19 16.21
CA GLY A 144 14.24 -0.16 16.63
C GLY A 144 13.00 -0.25 17.51
N VAL A 145 12.19 -1.29 17.27
CA VAL A 145 11.03 -1.64 18.09
C VAL A 145 11.13 -3.10 18.52
N ILE A 146 10.92 -3.38 19.80
CA ILE A 146 10.76 -4.73 20.33
C ILE A 146 9.32 -4.87 20.84
N ILE A 147 8.61 -5.90 20.39
CA ILE A 147 7.21 -6.15 20.74
C ILE A 147 7.14 -7.52 21.40
N GLU A 148 6.69 -7.55 22.63
CA GLU A 148 6.32 -8.76 23.35
C GLU A 148 4.81 -8.86 23.36
N ASP A 149 4.27 -9.83 22.63
CA ASP A 149 2.84 -10.15 22.66
C ASP A 149 2.66 -11.67 22.55
N PRO A 150 2.21 -12.35 23.62
CA PRO A 150 2.07 -13.80 23.64
C PRO A 150 1.06 -14.34 22.61
N TYR A 151 0.18 -13.50 22.07
CA TYR A 151 -0.99 -13.92 21.32
C TYR A 151 -0.93 -13.49 19.85
N ILE A 152 0.23 -13.44 19.19
CA ILE A 152 0.28 -13.27 17.73
C ILE A 152 0.24 -14.65 17.06
N ARG A 153 -0.95 -15.24 16.94
CA ARG A 153 -1.14 -16.64 16.50
C ARG A 153 -2.24 -16.82 15.47
N LEU A 154 -3.38 -16.20 15.70
CA LEU A 154 -4.55 -16.29 14.82
C LEU A 154 -4.42 -15.31 13.65
N LEU A 155 -5.14 -15.58 12.55
CA LEU A 155 -5.07 -14.76 11.35
C LEU A 155 -5.34 -13.27 11.62
N HIS A 156 -6.35 -12.95 12.44
CA HIS A 156 -6.66 -11.56 12.77
C HIS A 156 -5.59 -10.90 13.64
N GLN A 157 -4.86 -11.67 14.44
CA GLN A 157 -3.76 -11.19 15.29
C GLN A 157 -2.52 -10.88 14.44
N ILE A 158 -2.25 -11.73 13.45
CA ILE A 158 -1.22 -11.46 12.44
C ILE A 158 -1.60 -10.21 11.63
N GLN A 159 -2.86 -10.06 11.22
CA GLN A 159 -3.33 -8.85 10.54
C GLN A 159 -3.18 -7.58 11.40
N ASN A 160 -3.46 -7.69 12.70
CA ASN A 160 -3.22 -6.61 13.66
C ASN A 160 -1.73 -6.26 13.73
N PHE A 161 -0.84 -7.25 13.77
CA PHE A 161 0.61 -7.03 13.70
C PHE A 161 1.06 -6.38 12.39
N ILE A 162 0.51 -6.79 11.24
CA ILE A 162 0.78 -6.15 9.94
C ILE A 162 0.44 -4.66 9.98
N ARG A 163 -0.74 -4.31 10.52
CA ARG A 163 -1.17 -2.90 10.65
C ARG A 163 -0.30 -2.09 11.60
N PHE A 164 0.24 -2.75 12.63
CA PHE A 164 1.27 -2.15 13.47
C PHE A 164 2.54 -1.86 12.65
N CYS A 165 3.02 -2.82 11.84
CA CYS A 165 4.17 -2.60 10.96
C CYS A 165 3.91 -1.48 9.93
N GLU A 166 2.72 -1.38 9.37
CA GLU A 166 2.29 -0.27 8.51
C GLU A 166 2.37 1.08 9.24
N THR A 167 2.01 1.10 10.53
CA THR A 167 2.16 2.31 11.37
C THR A 167 3.65 2.68 11.52
N CYS A 168 4.53 1.71 11.74
CA CYS A 168 5.98 1.95 11.78
C CYS A 168 6.52 2.50 10.45
N LEU A 169 6.04 1.97 9.33
CA LEU A 169 6.38 2.43 7.98
C LEU A 169 5.93 3.88 7.74
N ASN A 170 4.70 4.22 8.14
CA ASN A 170 4.16 5.57 7.97
C ASN A 170 4.94 6.62 8.77
N VAL A 171 5.46 6.26 9.95
CA VAL A 171 6.34 7.14 10.74
C VAL A 171 7.70 7.32 10.06
N GLY A 172 8.20 6.28 9.37
CA GLY A 172 9.34 6.36 8.45
C GLY A 172 10.74 6.33 9.10
N THR A 173 10.86 6.30 10.43
CA THR A 173 12.17 6.26 11.11
C THR A 173 12.62 4.85 11.50
N ILE A 174 11.68 3.89 11.56
CA ILE A 174 11.92 2.52 12.03
C ILE A 174 12.50 1.67 10.91
N ASN A 175 13.58 0.95 11.21
CA ASN A 175 14.25 0.05 10.28
C ASN A 175 14.44 -1.37 10.84
N SER A 176 14.09 -1.61 12.11
CA SER A 176 14.19 -2.91 12.76
C SER A 176 13.01 -3.15 13.67
N ILE A 177 12.38 -4.31 13.53
CA ILE A 177 11.27 -4.78 14.36
C ILE A 177 11.62 -6.17 14.88
N THR A 178 11.57 -6.36 16.20
CA THR A 178 11.68 -7.67 16.83
C THR A 178 10.33 -8.04 17.44
N LEU A 179 9.71 -9.11 16.96
CA LEU A 179 8.51 -9.71 17.54
C LEU A 179 8.91 -10.88 18.43
N ILE A 180 8.48 -10.86 19.70
CA ILE A 180 8.59 -11.97 20.64
C ILE A 180 7.16 -12.45 20.93
N THR A 181 6.82 -13.66 20.50
CA THR A 181 5.47 -14.24 20.63
C THR A 181 5.52 -15.65 21.23
N GLY A 182 4.38 -16.13 21.75
CA GLY A 182 4.23 -17.48 22.30
C GLY A 182 3.51 -18.43 21.34
N TYR A 183 3.65 -19.74 21.57
CA TYR A 183 2.95 -20.79 20.83
C TYR A 183 2.43 -21.88 21.78
N ASP A 184 1.34 -22.55 21.40
CA ASP A 184 0.72 -23.62 22.20
C ASP A 184 0.74 -25.00 21.51
N ASP A 185 0.81 -25.07 20.18
CA ASP A 185 0.71 -26.31 19.39
C ASP A 185 1.68 -26.28 18.20
N ASP A 186 2.47 -27.35 18.03
CA ASP A 186 3.50 -27.50 17.00
C ASP A 186 2.91 -27.50 15.57
N THR A 187 1.67 -27.96 15.39
CA THR A 187 1.02 -28.00 14.06
C THR A 187 0.59 -26.61 13.57
N GLN A 188 0.22 -25.71 14.48
CA GLN A 188 -0.12 -24.33 14.13
C GLN A 188 1.14 -23.50 13.85
N LEU A 189 2.28 -23.93 14.37
CA LEU A 189 3.53 -23.19 14.29
C LEU A 189 4.04 -23.05 12.85
N SER A 190 3.92 -24.09 12.02
CA SER A 190 4.38 -24.05 10.64
C SER A 190 3.58 -23.04 9.81
N GLU A 191 2.25 -23.07 9.90
CA GLU A 191 1.39 -22.13 9.17
C GLU A 191 1.58 -20.68 9.62
N ILE A 192 1.83 -20.45 10.91
CA ILE A 192 2.10 -19.12 11.45
C ILE A 192 3.49 -18.65 10.99
N SER A 193 4.48 -19.54 11.04
CA SER A 193 5.84 -19.23 10.58
C SER A 193 5.85 -18.82 9.12
N GLU A 194 5.18 -19.56 8.24
CA GLU A 194 5.09 -19.23 6.82
C GLU A 194 4.50 -17.81 6.60
N LYS A 195 3.41 -17.48 7.29
CA LYS A 195 2.78 -16.14 7.18
C LYS A 195 3.68 -15.03 7.71
N LEU A 196 4.42 -15.27 8.79
CA LEU A 196 5.36 -14.30 9.35
C LEU A 196 6.63 -14.17 8.50
N ASP A 197 7.06 -15.25 7.84
CA ASP A 197 8.16 -15.23 6.88
C ASP A 197 7.80 -14.43 5.61
N ASP A 198 6.57 -14.58 5.10
CA ASP A 198 6.06 -13.74 4.02
C ASP A 198 6.07 -12.25 4.40
N LEU A 199 5.59 -11.93 5.61
CA LEU A 199 5.63 -10.57 6.14
C LEU A 199 7.08 -10.06 6.28
N LYS A 200 7.99 -10.92 6.74
CA LYS A 200 9.41 -10.58 6.88
C LYS A 200 10.05 -10.24 5.53
N GLN A 201 9.75 -10.99 4.47
CA GLN A 201 10.22 -10.66 3.12
C GLN A 201 9.62 -9.34 2.62
N SER A 202 8.32 -9.14 2.81
CA SER A 202 7.64 -7.90 2.40
C SER A 202 8.21 -6.66 3.11
N LEU A 203 8.51 -6.75 4.40
CA LEU A 203 9.15 -5.66 5.15
C LEU A 203 10.60 -5.42 4.70
N LEU A 204 11.32 -6.48 4.34
CA LEU A 204 12.70 -6.37 3.87
C LEU A 204 12.80 -5.58 2.56
N GLU A 205 11.85 -5.73 1.63
CA GLU A 205 11.74 -4.92 0.41
C GLU A 205 11.59 -3.43 0.69
N LEU A 206 11.01 -3.09 1.85
CA LEU A 206 10.84 -1.73 2.36
C LEU A 206 11.97 -1.28 3.29
N ASN A 207 13.07 -2.04 3.35
CA ASN A 207 14.24 -1.81 4.21
C ASN A 207 13.96 -1.89 5.72
N ILE A 208 12.95 -2.66 6.13
CA ILE A 208 12.68 -2.98 7.52
C ILE A 208 13.05 -4.44 7.80
N ILE A 209 13.92 -4.66 8.77
CA ILE A 209 14.31 -6.01 9.20
C ILE A 209 13.32 -6.48 10.26
N LEU A 210 12.60 -7.56 9.98
CA LEU A 210 11.77 -8.26 10.97
C LEU A 210 12.49 -9.48 11.52
N GLU A 211 12.68 -9.53 12.84
CA GLU A 211 13.13 -10.71 13.57
C GLU A 211 11.97 -11.27 14.40
N VAL A 212 11.66 -12.56 14.25
CA VAL A 212 10.64 -13.24 15.04
C VAL A 212 11.31 -14.21 15.99
N LYS A 213 11.00 -14.08 17.28
CA LYS A 213 11.48 -14.92 18.36
C LYS A 213 10.28 -15.60 19.03
N LEU A 214 10.43 -16.88 19.31
CA LEU A 214 9.40 -17.67 19.98
C LEU A 214 9.81 -17.87 21.45
N ASN A 215 8.91 -17.51 22.36
CA ASN A 215 9.11 -17.75 23.78
C ASN A 215 7.78 -18.16 24.44
N PRO A 216 7.62 -19.43 24.87
CA PRO A 216 6.37 -19.91 25.45
C PRO A 216 6.08 -19.35 26.85
N ASN A 217 7.08 -18.76 27.52
CA ASN A 217 6.96 -18.31 28.91
C ASN A 217 6.65 -16.81 29.04
N ILE A 218 6.33 -16.12 27.94
CA ILE A 218 5.97 -14.69 27.99
C ILE A 218 4.49 -14.53 28.31
N HIS A 219 4.18 -13.57 29.16
CA HIS A 219 2.82 -13.19 29.53
C HIS A 219 2.60 -11.68 29.44
N ASP A 220 3.68 -10.92 29.52
CA ASP A 220 3.65 -9.47 29.45
C ASP A 220 3.39 -9.01 28.02
N ARG A 221 2.71 -7.87 27.92
CA ARG A 221 2.35 -7.22 26.65
C ARG A 221 2.99 -5.86 26.64
N GLU A 222 4.09 -5.74 25.92
CA GLU A 222 4.98 -4.58 26.00
C GLU A 222 5.59 -4.27 24.65
N ILE A 223 5.56 -3.01 24.26
CA ILE A 223 6.27 -2.48 23.09
C ILE A 223 7.35 -1.56 23.62
N ARG A 224 8.61 -1.85 23.30
CA ARG A 224 9.78 -1.06 23.69
C ARG A 224 10.39 -0.41 22.47
N LEU A 225 10.68 0.87 22.59
CA LEU A 225 11.30 1.68 21.56
C LEU A 225 12.73 2.05 21.99
N ASP A 226 13.66 2.08 21.03
CA ASP A 226 15.06 2.42 21.28
C ASP A 226 15.29 3.89 21.66
N ASN A 227 14.27 4.74 21.48
CA ASN A 227 14.24 6.13 21.96
C ASN A 227 13.80 6.26 23.45
N GLY A 228 13.61 5.13 24.15
CA GLY A 228 13.32 5.05 25.58
C GLY A 228 11.84 4.97 25.94
N TRP A 229 10.94 5.03 24.96
CA TRP A 229 9.50 4.88 25.20
C TRP A 229 9.11 3.42 25.37
N VAL A 230 8.21 3.17 26.32
CA VAL A 230 7.60 1.87 26.58
C VAL A 230 6.09 2.03 26.58
N ILE A 231 5.41 1.12 25.88
CA ILE A 231 3.96 1.13 25.68
C ILE A 231 3.42 -0.22 26.12
N LYS A 232 2.54 -0.23 27.11
CA LYS A 232 1.84 -1.41 27.60
C LYS A 232 0.38 -1.29 27.27
N ILE A 233 -0.15 -2.30 26.59
CA ILE A 233 -1.58 -2.43 26.30
C ILE A 233 -2.06 -3.69 26.99
N GLY A 234 -3.05 -3.57 27.88
CA GLY A 234 -3.53 -4.69 28.69
C GLY A 234 -3.95 -5.93 27.87
N ARG A 235 -4.40 -5.72 26.63
CA ARG A 235 -4.76 -6.78 25.67
C ARG A 235 -3.74 -7.01 24.55
N GLY A 236 -2.65 -6.24 24.51
CA GLY A 236 -1.65 -6.30 23.46
C GLY A 236 -2.17 -5.65 22.18
N LEU A 237 -1.82 -6.21 21.02
CA LEU A 237 -2.28 -5.70 19.74
C LEU A 237 -3.73 -6.13 19.41
N ASP A 238 -4.30 -7.12 20.13
CA ASP A 238 -5.63 -7.70 19.87
C ASP A 238 -6.74 -7.11 20.79
N PHE A 239 -6.91 -5.79 20.72
CA PHE A 239 -7.94 -5.07 21.48
C PHE A 239 -9.14 -4.61 20.65
N TYR A 240 -9.24 -4.99 19.37
CA TYR A 240 -10.39 -4.63 18.54
C TYR A 240 -11.53 -5.64 18.67
N GLN A 241 -12.76 -5.17 18.58
CA GLN A 241 -13.92 -6.06 18.46
C GLN A 241 -13.97 -6.70 17.07
N ARG A 242 -14.53 -7.89 17.02
CA ARG A 242 -14.91 -8.52 15.76
C ARG A 242 -15.94 -7.63 15.05
N PRO A 243 -15.79 -7.34 13.75
CA PRO A 243 -16.79 -6.57 13.03
C PRO A 243 -18.09 -7.36 12.92
N GLU A 244 -19.22 -6.66 12.91
CA GLU A 244 -20.55 -7.26 12.76
C GLU A 244 -20.70 -7.98 11.40
N SER A 245 -20.05 -7.43 10.37
CA SER A 245 -19.99 -7.99 9.02
C SER A 245 -18.64 -7.64 8.37
N TRP A 246 -18.14 -8.47 7.46
CA TRP A 246 -16.96 -8.17 6.66
C TRP A 246 -17.15 -6.99 5.70
N PHE A 247 -18.40 -6.53 5.52
CA PHE A 247 -18.75 -5.37 4.71
C PHE A 247 -19.16 -4.15 5.55
N SER A 248 -18.95 -4.18 6.87
CA SER A 248 -19.25 -3.04 7.72
C SER A 248 -18.15 -1.98 7.69
N ILE A 249 -18.51 -0.74 8.02
CA ILE A 249 -17.53 0.32 8.29
C ILE A 249 -16.64 -0.11 9.46
N GLY A 250 -15.36 0.24 9.39
CA GLY A 250 -14.35 -0.13 10.38
C GLY A 250 -13.66 -1.47 10.11
N VAL A 251 -14.00 -2.21 9.04
CA VAL A 251 -13.28 -3.47 8.69
C VAL A 251 -11.82 -3.20 8.33
N TYR A 252 -11.57 -2.17 7.52
CA TYR A 252 -10.23 -1.81 7.03
C TYR A 252 -9.61 -0.65 7.79
N ASP A 253 -10.39 0.34 8.19
CA ASP A 253 -9.93 1.48 8.99
C ASP A 253 -10.18 1.20 10.48
N LEU A 254 -9.10 1.00 11.24
CA LEU A 254 -9.19 0.72 12.66
C LEU A 254 -9.59 1.93 13.51
N SER A 255 -9.45 3.16 12.99
CA SER A 255 -9.98 4.34 13.68
C SER A 255 -11.51 4.30 13.80
N LEU A 256 -12.19 3.55 12.92
CA LEU A 256 -13.64 3.38 12.94
C LEU A 256 -14.08 2.07 13.61
N ARG A 257 -13.13 1.26 14.10
CA ARG A 257 -13.42 -0.05 14.70
C ARG A 257 -13.71 0.09 16.18
N LYS A 258 -14.80 -0.54 16.64
CA LYS A 258 -15.13 -0.68 18.06
C LYS A 258 -14.03 -1.46 18.79
N CYS A 259 -13.65 -1.01 19.97
CA CYS A 259 -12.60 -1.62 20.79
C CYS A 259 -13.16 -2.44 21.96
N LEU A 260 -12.42 -3.46 22.37
CA LEU A 260 -12.58 -4.13 23.65
C LEU A 260 -11.95 -3.25 24.73
N GLU A 261 -12.49 -3.32 25.95
CA GLU A 261 -11.96 -2.54 27.06
C GLU A 261 -10.51 -2.94 27.35
N THR A 262 -9.61 -1.95 27.41
CA THR A 262 -8.19 -2.16 27.74
C THR A 262 -7.58 -0.90 28.34
N LYS A 263 -6.59 -1.10 29.21
CA LYS A 263 -5.72 -0.01 29.69
C LYS A 263 -4.53 0.15 28.77
N VAL A 264 -4.10 1.39 28.60
CA VAL A 264 -2.92 1.78 27.83
C VAL A 264 -2.06 2.65 28.73
N ASP A 265 -0.81 2.22 28.92
CA ASP A 265 0.21 2.91 29.70
C ASP A 265 1.40 3.19 28.79
N ILE A 266 1.73 4.48 28.60
CA ILE A 266 2.84 4.96 27.79
C ILE A 266 3.75 5.78 28.70
N PHE A 267 4.99 5.33 28.87
CA PHE A 267 5.92 5.97 29.79
C PHE A 267 7.35 5.87 29.26
N LYS A 268 8.25 6.69 29.80
CA LYS A 268 9.65 6.67 29.41
C LYS A 268 10.44 5.81 30.41
N SER A 269 11.05 4.74 29.93
CA SER A 269 11.99 3.97 30.74
C SER A 269 13.37 4.62 30.66
N PRO A 270 14.07 4.83 31.79
CA PRO A 270 15.49 5.14 31.73
C PRO A 270 16.23 3.98 31.04
N LEU A 271 17.08 4.32 30.08
CA LEU A 271 17.99 3.41 29.38
C LEU A 271 19.09 2.90 30.32
#